data_AF-A0A917PNW8-F1
#
_entry.id   AF-A0A917PNW8-F1
#
_cell.length_a   1.000
_cell.length_b   1.000
_cell.length_c   1.000
_cell.angle_alpha   90.00
_cell.angle_beta   90.00
_cell.angle_gamma   90.00
#
_symmetry.space_group_name_H-M   'P 1'
#
loop_
_entity.id
_entity.type
_entity.pdbx_description
1 polymer ?
#
loop_
_entity_poly.entity_id
_entity_poly.type
_entity_poly.pdbx_seq_one_letter_code
_entity_poly.pdbx_strand_id
1 'polypeptide(L)'
;MFSNDLHQKMVAGARDLDGDGVISPQEAAAYIQDYIRTAPAEERTQLLQEYFSGLTPDQKSALGTALVQSPATPVTQVNAHDDHDLVHAYTQSAQAPAQDGRSPLEAAFAQGGVLGNPLVKAGLVGLAGIIGSRLLRH
;
A
#
# COMPACT_ATOMS: atom_id res chain seq x y z
N MET A 1 28.97 -16.62 -7.59
CA MET A 1 28.13 -16.21 -6.46
C MET A 1 27.60 -14.81 -6.76
N PHE A 2 26.42 -14.71 -7.35
CA PHE A 2 25.81 -13.44 -7.77
C PHE A 2 24.39 -13.39 -7.20
N SER A 3 24.22 -12.84 -5.99
CA SER A 3 22.88 -12.72 -5.37
C SER A 3 22.68 -11.52 -4.46
N ASN A 4 23.72 -10.70 -4.18
CA ASN A 4 23.60 -9.54 -3.28
C ASN A 4 23.45 -8.18 -3.98
N ASP A 5 24.01 -8.03 -5.20
CA ASP A 5 24.09 -6.71 -5.85
C ASP A 5 22.75 -6.22 -6.43
N LEU A 6 21.88 -7.15 -6.82
CA LEU A 6 20.58 -6.81 -7.41
C LEU A 6 19.57 -6.37 -6.34
N HIS A 7 19.63 -6.94 -5.13
CA HIS A 7 18.79 -6.51 -4.01
C HIS A 7 19.15 -5.09 -3.56
N GLN A 8 20.44 -4.74 -3.53
CA GLN A 8 20.90 -3.44 -3.07
C GLN A 8 20.58 -2.29 -4.03
N LYS A 9 20.42 -2.57 -5.34
CA LYS A 9 20.01 -1.57 -6.33
C LYS A 9 18.49 -1.40 -6.46
N MET A 10 17.70 -2.37 -6.01
CA MET A 10 16.24 -2.19 -5.90
C MET A 10 15.86 -1.24 -4.75
N VAL A 11 16.71 -1.13 -3.73
CA VAL A 11 16.57 -0.20 -2.58
C VAL A 11 16.83 1.26 -2.96
N ALA A 12 17.55 1.52 -4.06
CA ALA A 12 17.84 2.89 -4.50
C ALA A 12 16.70 3.58 -5.28
N GLY A 13 15.66 2.84 -5.69
CA GLY A 13 14.53 3.36 -6.48
C GLY A 13 13.24 3.54 -5.71
N ALA A 14 13.00 2.72 -4.68
CA ALA A 14 11.98 2.97 -3.67
C ALA A 14 12.68 3.71 -2.53
N ARG A 15 12.28 4.95 -2.23
CA ARG A 15 12.92 5.77 -1.19
C ARG A 15 12.85 5.07 0.16
N ASP A 16 13.92 4.39 0.52
CA ASP A 16 14.34 4.07 1.88
C ASP A 16 14.48 5.42 2.62
N LEU A 17 13.48 5.78 3.45
CA LEU A 17 13.38 7.12 4.04
C LEU A 17 14.26 7.25 5.29
N ASP A 18 14.57 6.15 5.97
CA ASP A 18 15.45 6.11 7.14
C ASP A 18 16.83 5.45 6.92
N GLY A 19 17.04 4.81 5.77
CA GLY A 19 18.36 4.35 5.33
C GLY A 19 18.78 3.00 5.92
N ASP A 20 17.85 2.21 6.46
CA ASP A 20 18.12 0.93 7.12
C ASP A 20 18.13 -0.26 6.13
N GLY A 21 17.79 -0.03 4.87
CA GLY A 21 17.72 -1.04 3.82
C GLY A 21 16.48 -1.94 3.87
N VAL A 22 15.46 -1.60 4.67
CA VAL A 22 14.21 -2.33 4.85
C VAL A 22 13.02 -1.37 4.77
N ILE A 23 12.18 -1.50 3.73
CA ILE A 23 10.95 -0.71 3.66
C ILE A 23 10.02 -1.11 4.80
N SER A 24 9.86 -0.22 5.77
CA SER A 24 8.90 -0.38 6.85
C SER A 24 7.46 -0.22 6.32
N PRO A 25 6.45 -0.79 7.00
CA PRO A 25 5.05 -0.63 6.60
C PRO A 25 4.59 0.82 6.53
N GLN A 26 5.17 1.68 7.37
CA GLN A 26 4.90 3.11 7.40
C GLN A 26 5.42 3.79 6.14
N GLU A 27 6.66 3.51 5.74
CA GLU A 27 7.25 4.06 4.51
C GLU A 27 6.55 3.52 3.27
N ALA A 28 6.17 2.25 3.26
CA ALA A 28 5.35 1.67 2.20
C ALA A 28 4.02 2.43 2.05
N ALA A 29 3.32 2.70 3.16
CA ALA A 29 2.05 3.42 3.13
C ALA A 29 2.20 4.87 2.63
N ALA A 30 3.22 5.60 3.09
CA ALA A 30 3.52 6.95 2.63
C ALA A 30 3.88 6.98 1.13
N TYR A 31 4.69 6.03 0.68
CA TYR A 31 5.07 5.90 -0.72
C TYR A 31 3.89 5.58 -1.64
N ILE A 32 3.06 4.63 -1.25
CA ILE A 32 1.83 4.28 -1.98
C ILE A 32 0.91 5.49 -2.04
N GLN A 33 0.78 6.24 -0.95
CA GLN A 33 -0.03 7.44 -0.92
C GLN A 33 0.47 8.50 -1.91
N ASP A 34 1.77 8.80 -1.89
CA ASP A 34 2.38 9.77 -2.80
C ASP A 34 2.18 9.38 -4.26
N TYR A 35 2.40 8.09 -4.58
CA TYR A 35 2.13 7.55 -5.90
C TYR A 35 0.66 7.70 -6.31
N ILE A 36 -0.30 7.32 -5.45
CA ILE A 36 -1.74 7.43 -5.79
C ILE A 36 -2.18 8.89 -5.99
N ARG A 37 -1.55 9.85 -5.31
CA ARG A 37 -1.85 11.29 -5.46
C ARG A 37 -1.25 11.90 -6.72
N THR A 38 -0.10 11.41 -7.18
CA THR A 38 0.66 11.99 -8.30
C THR A 38 0.45 11.24 -9.62
N ALA A 39 0.22 9.93 -9.57
CA ALA A 39 0.03 9.11 -10.76
C ALA A 39 -1.30 9.42 -11.47
N PRO A 40 -1.36 9.28 -12.81
CA PRO A 40 -2.58 9.37 -13.59
C PRO A 40 -3.69 8.45 -13.04
N ALA A 41 -4.94 8.91 -13.12
CA ALA A 41 -6.08 8.18 -12.56
C ALA A 41 -6.29 6.78 -13.17
N GLU A 42 -5.94 6.62 -14.45
CA GLU A 42 -6.01 5.34 -15.16
C GLU A 42 -4.91 4.39 -14.71
N GLU A 43 -3.68 4.90 -14.58
CA GLU A 43 -2.52 4.12 -14.18
C GLU A 43 -2.64 3.59 -12.75
N ARG A 44 -3.08 4.44 -11.80
CA ARG A 44 -3.33 4.00 -10.41
C ARG A 44 -4.41 2.92 -10.36
N THR A 45 -5.47 3.05 -11.15
CA THR A 45 -6.60 2.12 -11.14
C THR A 45 -6.16 0.77 -11.68
N GLN A 46 -5.43 0.76 -12.81
CA GLN A 46 -4.89 -0.46 -13.39
C GLN A 46 -3.89 -1.14 -12.45
N LEU A 47 -2.99 -0.38 -11.81
CA LEU A 47 -2.03 -0.91 -10.85
C LEU A 47 -2.72 -1.55 -9.64
N LEU A 48 -3.65 -0.84 -9.01
CA LEU A 48 -4.38 -1.36 -7.86
C LEU A 48 -5.22 -2.57 -8.25
N GLN A 49 -5.85 -2.55 -9.42
CA GLN A 49 -6.64 -3.69 -9.91
C GLN A 49 -5.77 -4.92 -10.13
N GLU A 50 -4.61 -4.77 -10.80
CA GLU A 50 -3.64 -5.86 -10.98
C GLU A 50 -3.15 -6.41 -9.63
N TYR A 51 -2.84 -5.52 -8.70
CA TYR A 51 -2.42 -5.88 -7.35
C TYR A 51 -3.49 -6.69 -6.61
N PHE A 52 -4.73 -6.17 -6.52
CA PHE A 52 -5.81 -6.85 -5.82
C PHE A 52 -6.17 -8.17 -6.50
N SER A 53 -6.21 -8.24 -7.84
CA SER A 53 -6.46 -9.50 -8.55
C SER A 53 -5.41 -10.58 -8.25
N GLY A 54 -4.19 -10.20 -7.86
CA GLY A 54 -3.13 -11.12 -7.42
C GLY A 54 -3.22 -11.58 -5.96
N LEU A 55 -4.09 -10.99 -5.14
CA LEU A 55 -4.23 -11.34 -3.72
C LEU A 55 -5.17 -12.53 -3.49
N THR A 56 -4.91 -13.29 -2.43
CA THR A 56 -5.85 -14.31 -1.96
C THR A 56 -7.10 -13.67 -1.34
N PRO A 57 -8.26 -14.37 -1.30
CA PRO A 57 -9.46 -13.86 -0.64
C PRO A 57 -9.24 -13.44 0.82
N ASP A 58 -8.41 -14.16 1.56
CA ASP A 58 -8.07 -13.82 2.95
C ASP A 58 -7.28 -12.51 3.05
N GLN A 59 -6.33 -12.28 2.15
CA GLN A 59 -5.56 -11.03 2.10
C GLN A 59 -6.46 -9.85 1.75
N LYS A 60 -7.34 -10.02 0.77
CA LYS A 60 -8.35 -9.03 0.40
C LYS A 60 -9.27 -8.69 1.57
N SER A 61 -9.77 -9.72 2.26
CA SER A 61 -10.63 -9.56 3.44
C SER A 61 -9.92 -8.82 4.56
N ALA A 62 -8.65 -9.16 4.83
CA ALA A 62 -7.86 -8.48 5.84
C ALA A 62 -7.61 -7.00 5.51
N LEU A 63 -7.30 -6.69 4.25
CA LEU A 63 -7.11 -5.30 3.79
C LEU A 63 -8.42 -4.51 3.83
N GLY A 64 -9.51 -5.08 3.31
CA GLY A 64 -10.82 -4.43 3.35
C GLY A 64 -11.29 -4.17 4.78
N THR A 65 -11.12 -5.14 5.68
CA THR A 65 -11.40 -4.98 7.11
C THR A 65 -10.55 -3.86 7.72
N ALA A 66 -9.27 -3.79 7.37
CA ALA A 66 -8.38 -2.75 7.88
C ALA A 66 -8.80 -1.34 7.45
N LEU A 67 -9.26 -1.20 6.21
CA LEU A 67 -9.79 0.05 5.69
C LEU A 67 -11.11 0.44 6.33
N VAL A 68 -11.96 -0.50 6.76
CA VAL A 68 -13.25 -0.19 7.38
C VAL A 68 -13.12 0.06 8.88
N GLN A 69 -12.24 -0.66 9.57
CA GLN A 69 -12.06 -0.55 11.02
C GLN A 69 -11.25 0.68 11.43
N SER A 70 -10.46 1.23 10.52
CA SER A 70 -9.69 2.43 10.81
C SER A 70 -10.60 3.64 10.98
N PRO A 71 -10.54 4.38 12.09
CA PRO A 71 -11.29 5.62 12.24
C PRO A 71 -10.74 6.74 11.34
N ALA A 72 -9.53 6.55 10.79
CA ALA A 72 -8.88 7.55 9.96
C ALA A 72 -9.31 7.49 8.49
N THR A 73 -9.83 6.36 8.05
CA THR A 73 -10.30 6.17 6.68
C THR A 73 -11.75 6.64 6.54
N PRO A 74 -12.14 7.22 5.40
CA PRO A 74 -13.52 7.60 5.13
C PRO A 74 -14.40 6.41 4.70
N VAL A 75 -13.85 5.19 4.69
CA VAL A 75 -14.51 3.99 4.17
C VAL A 75 -15.29 3.33 5.29
N THR A 76 -16.61 3.25 5.14
CA THR A 76 -17.51 2.62 6.13
C THR A 76 -17.86 1.18 5.78
N GLN A 77 -17.75 0.82 4.51
CA GLN A 77 -18.04 -0.52 4.00
C GLN A 77 -17.18 -0.79 2.77
N VAL A 78 -16.75 -2.03 2.62
CA VAL A 78 -16.11 -2.53 1.39
C VAL A 78 -16.43 -4.00 1.20
N ASN A 79 -16.69 -4.40 -0.03
CA ASN A 79 -16.77 -5.78 -0.45
C ASN A 79 -15.38 -6.29 -0.82
N ALA A 80 -14.75 -7.02 0.09
CA ALA A 80 -13.43 -7.60 -0.14
C ALA A 80 -13.38 -8.70 -1.23
N HIS A 81 -14.51 -9.13 -1.78
CA HIS A 81 -14.55 -10.07 -2.90
C HIS A 81 -14.60 -9.36 -4.26
N ASP A 82 -14.79 -8.04 -4.28
CA ASP A 82 -14.82 -7.23 -5.48
C ASP A 82 -13.56 -6.35 -5.56
N ASP A 83 -12.72 -6.65 -6.55
CA ASP A 83 -11.48 -5.89 -6.77
C ASP A 83 -11.77 -4.43 -7.05
N HIS A 84 -12.85 -4.09 -7.75
CA HIS A 84 -13.20 -2.70 -8.02
C HIS A 84 -13.56 -1.94 -6.75
N ASP A 85 -14.27 -2.59 -5.82
CA ASP A 85 -14.65 -1.97 -4.55
C ASP A 85 -13.43 -1.78 -3.64
N LEU A 86 -12.51 -2.74 -3.62
CA LEU A 86 -11.21 -2.60 -2.94
C LEU A 86 -10.36 -1.48 -3.53
N VAL A 87 -10.26 -1.38 -4.86
CA VAL A 87 -9.55 -0.28 -5.54
C VAL A 87 -10.15 1.07 -5.15
N HIS A 88 -11.48 1.19 -5.15
CA HIS A 88 -12.18 2.41 -4.79
C HIS A 88 -11.93 2.80 -3.33
N ALA A 89 -12.15 1.87 -2.39
CA ALA A 89 -11.92 2.08 -0.97
C ALA A 89 -10.46 2.47 -0.65
N TYR A 90 -9.51 1.80 -1.29
CA TYR A 90 -8.09 2.07 -1.12
C TYR A 90 -7.71 3.45 -1.67
N THR A 91 -8.19 3.80 -2.88
CA THR A 91 -7.96 5.12 -3.49
C THR A 91 -8.57 6.24 -2.65
N GLN A 92 -9.79 6.05 -2.16
CA GLN A 92 -10.47 7.01 -1.29
C GLN A 92 -9.70 7.24 0.01
N SER A 93 -9.14 6.18 0.58
CA SER A 93 -8.31 6.26 1.79
C SER A 93 -6.96 6.94 1.53
N ALA A 94 -6.32 6.66 0.39
CA ALA A 94 -5.05 7.31 0.01
C ALA A 94 -5.19 8.83 -0.18
N GLN A 95 -6.33 9.25 -0.73
CA GLN A 95 -6.59 10.65 -1.08
C GLN A 95 -7.23 11.46 0.05
N ALA A 96 -7.74 10.78 1.07
CA ALA A 96 -8.31 11.44 2.23
C ALA A 96 -7.25 12.28 2.97
N PRO A 97 -7.67 13.41 3.58
CA PRO A 97 -6.75 14.32 4.24
C PRO A 97 -6.04 13.63 5.41
N ALA A 98 -4.77 14.00 5.60
CA ALA A 98 -3.98 13.49 6.72
C ALA A 98 -4.64 13.87 8.06
N GLN A 99 -4.67 12.92 8.98
CA GLN A 99 -5.12 13.10 10.36
C GLN A 99 -3.92 12.94 11.29
N ASP A 100 -3.75 13.88 12.21
CA ASP A 100 -2.61 13.89 13.15
C ASP A 100 -1.23 13.78 12.48
N GLY A 101 -1.11 14.38 11.29
CA GLY A 101 0.13 14.38 10.50
C GLY A 101 0.44 13.05 9.78
N ARG A 102 -0.48 12.07 9.82
CA ARG A 102 -0.37 10.78 9.12
C ARG A 102 -1.43 10.65 8.06
N SER A 103 -1.13 9.95 6.98
CA SER A 103 -2.17 9.62 5.99
C SER A 103 -3.19 8.65 6.55
N PRO A 104 -4.45 8.65 6.05
CA PRO A 104 -5.45 7.66 6.47
C PRO A 104 -5.04 6.21 6.20
N LEU A 105 -4.29 5.98 5.11
CA LEU A 105 -3.67 4.67 4.87
C LEU A 105 -2.64 4.37 5.95
N GLU A 106 -1.68 5.28 6.22
CA GLU A 106 -0.71 5.08 7.29
C GLU A 106 -1.38 4.85 8.64
N ALA A 107 -2.47 5.55 8.96
CA ALA A 107 -3.18 5.39 10.23
C ALA A 107 -3.95 4.06 10.32
N ALA A 108 -4.62 3.64 9.22
CA ALA A 108 -5.24 2.31 9.13
C ALA A 108 -4.22 1.20 9.31
N PHE A 109 -3.01 1.47 8.82
CA PHE A 109 -1.88 0.57 8.79
C PHE A 109 -0.76 1.04 9.73
N ALA A 110 -1.07 1.66 10.88
CA ALA A 110 -0.06 2.04 11.88
C ALA A 110 0.07 0.96 12.97
N GLN A 111 1.19 0.98 13.70
CA GLN A 111 1.37 0.19 14.92
C GLN A 111 0.35 0.66 15.96
N GLY A 112 -0.70 -0.13 16.19
CA GLY A 112 -1.87 0.22 17.01
C GLY A 112 -3.21 0.10 16.27
N GLY A 113 -3.18 0.05 14.94
CA GLY A 113 -4.31 -0.34 14.09
C GLY A 113 -4.26 -1.82 13.71
N VAL A 114 -4.50 -2.12 12.43
CA VAL A 114 -4.71 -3.50 11.95
C VAL A 114 -3.41 -4.17 11.48
N LEU A 115 -2.26 -3.50 11.64
CA LEU A 115 -0.92 -4.04 11.35
C LEU A 115 -0.50 -5.25 12.20
N GLY A 116 -1.23 -5.57 13.26
CA GLY A 116 -1.06 -6.84 13.96
C GLY A 116 -1.28 -8.05 13.03
N ASN A 117 -1.93 -7.85 11.88
CA ASN A 117 -2.14 -8.89 10.88
C ASN A 117 -0.95 -8.94 9.87
N PRO A 118 -0.17 -10.04 9.85
CA PRO A 118 0.94 -10.23 8.91
C PRO A 118 0.54 -10.08 7.44
N LEU A 119 -0.71 -10.42 7.10
CA LEU A 119 -1.23 -10.33 5.73
C LEU A 119 -1.40 -8.88 5.28
N VAL A 120 -1.86 -8.00 6.18
CA VAL A 120 -2.01 -6.56 5.91
C VAL A 120 -0.64 -5.92 5.68
N LYS A 121 0.33 -6.27 6.53
CA LYS A 121 1.72 -5.83 6.40
C LYS A 121 2.34 -6.30 5.08
N ALA A 122 2.19 -7.58 4.75
CA ALA A 122 2.69 -8.15 3.50
C ALA A 122 2.02 -7.51 2.28
N GLY A 123 0.74 -7.19 2.38
CA GLY A 123 -0.01 -6.49 1.34
C GLY A 123 0.63 -5.14 0.98
N LEU A 124 0.86 -4.27 1.98
CA LEU A 124 1.44 -2.94 1.76
C LEU A 124 2.84 -3.01 1.17
N VAL A 125 3.70 -3.85 1.74
CA VAL A 125 5.07 -4.00 1.25
C VAL A 125 5.07 -4.55 -0.18
N GLY A 126 4.17 -5.49 -0.50
CA GLY A 126 4.01 -6.01 -1.87
C GLY A 126 3.58 -4.93 -2.87
N LEU A 127 2.63 -4.08 -2.50
CA LEU A 127 2.17 -2.98 -3.35
C LEU A 127 3.28 -1.94 -3.58
N ALA A 128 3.99 -1.55 -2.51
CA ALA A 128 5.15 -0.65 -2.62
C ALA A 128 6.24 -1.24 -3.53
N GLY A 129 6.51 -2.55 -3.44
CA GLY A 129 7.44 -3.26 -4.30
C GLY A 129 7.04 -3.23 -5.79
N ILE A 130 5.75 -3.39 -6.10
CA ILE A 130 5.24 -3.32 -7.49
C ILE A 130 5.41 -1.90 -8.04
N ILE A 131 5.04 -0.88 -7.27
CA ILE A 131 5.19 0.53 -7.68
C ILE A 131 6.67 0.85 -7.90
N GLY A 132 7.56 0.48 -6.96
CA GLY A 132 9.01 0.66 -7.11
C GLY A 132 9.59 -0.03 -8.35
N SER A 133 9.11 -1.24 -8.66
CA SER A 133 9.51 -1.99 -9.86
C SER A 133 9.08 -1.34 -11.17
N ARG A 134 7.98 -0.57 -11.18
CA ARG A 134 7.54 0.19 -12.36
C ARG A 134 8.37 1.45 -12.57
N LEU A 135 8.67 2.19 -11.50
CA LEU A 135 9.50 3.39 -11.59
C LEU A 135 10.93 3.08 -12.07
N LEU A 136 11.50 1.93 -11.66
CA LEU A 136 12.83 1.49 -12.09
C LEU A 136 12.90 1.00 -13.54
N ARG A 137 11.75 0.77 -14.19
CA ARG A 137 11.69 0.28 -15.57
C ARG A 137 11.61 1.42 -16.60
N HIS A 138 11.52 2.66 -16.14
CA HIS A 138 11.59 3.89 -16.93
C HIS A 138 12.93 4.60 -16.72
#